data_AF-A0A183A7D2-F1
#
_entry.id   AF-A0A183A7D2-F1
#
_cell.length_a   1.000
_cell.length_b   1.000
_cell.length_c   1.000
_cell.angle_alpha   90.00
_cell.angle_beta   90.00
_cell.angle_gamma   90.00
#
_symmetry.space_group_name_H-M   'P 1'
#
loop_
_entity.id
_entity.type
_entity.pdbx_description
1 polymer ?
#
loop_
_entity_poly.entity_id
_entity_poly.type
_entity_poly.pdbx_seq_one_letter_code
_entity_poly.pdbx_strand_id
1 'polypeptide(L)'
;MAFALSLYMLPAILVYRVFRNYRKMPIKILHAVLHILAFLFAVVAVKAVFEFHDSRRIPNLYSLHSWIGLVALVLFGVQWVCGLITFLVPQIPQRPRATYLPVHVSFGTGLFVLMIGVCISGITEKNLFSQAYPSLQTREVLGNVLGVCIVCFGAVIYYLVTHPQYRRVEVISPERRALNQQ
;
A
#
# COMPACT_ATOMS: atom_id res chain seq x y z
N MET A 1 4.12 9.08 6.99
CA MET A 1 3.42 8.39 5.88
C MET A 1 4.38 7.71 4.91
N ALA A 2 5.42 8.40 4.38
CA ALA A 2 6.42 7.78 3.51
C ALA A 2 7.04 6.50 4.10
N PHE A 3 7.39 6.49 5.39
CA PHE A 3 7.89 5.30 6.09
C PHE A 3 6.92 4.10 6.05
N ALA A 4 5.62 4.33 6.26
CA ALA A 4 4.59 3.29 6.22
C ALA A 4 4.39 2.74 4.80
N LEU A 5 4.45 3.61 3.79
CA LEU A 5 4.42 3.25 2.38
C LEU A 5 5.64 2.36 2.03
N SER A 6 6.84 2.83 2.35
CA SER A 6 8.13 2.19 2.01
C SER A 6 8.36 0.85 2.66
N LEU A 7 8.10 0.71 3.97
CA LEU A 7 8.48 -0.49 4.72
C LEU A 7 7.40 -1.56 4.81
N TYR A 8 6.12 -1.17 4.73
CA TYR A 8 5.04 -2.11 4.98
C TYR A 8 4.14 -2.28 3.76
N MET A 9 3.67 -1.19 3.14
CA MET A 9 2.74 -1.28 2.01
C MET A 9 3.40 -1.82 0.73
N LEU A 10 4.61 -1.37 0.41
CA LEU A 10 5.37 -1.80 -0.77
C LEU A 10 5.75 -3.29 -0.73
N PRO A 11 6.24 -3.85 0.40
CA PRO A 11 6.40 -5.30 0.52
C PRO A 11 5.06 -6.05 0.53
N ALA A 12 4.01 -5.54 1.19
CA ALA A 12 2.73 -6.22 1.34
C ALA A 12 2.07 -6.57 -0.01
N ILE A 13 2.09 -5.64 -0.97
CA ILE A 13 1.50 -5.86 -2.31
C ILE A 13 2.29 -6.91 -3.12
N LEU A 14 3.59 -7.08 -2.83
CA LEU A 14 4.47 -8.06 -3.47
C LEU A 14 4.54 -9.42 -2.79
N VAL A 15 3.98 -9.61 -1.60
CA VAL A 15 4.09 -10.87 -0.83
C VAL A 15 3.74 -12.09 -1.68
N TYR A 16 2.72 -12.01 -2.53
CA TYR A 16 2.32 -13.09 -3.45
C TYR A 16 3.27 -13.32 -4.64
N ARG A 17 4.09 -12.32 -4.98
CA ARG A 17 5.11 -12.37 -6.05
C ARG A 17 6.43 -12.91 -5.51
N VAL A 18 6.84 -12.45 -4.34
CA VAL A 18 8.07 -12.90 -3.65
C VAL A 18 7.95 -14.36 -3.23
N PHE A 19 6.87 -14.70 -2.52
CA PHE A 19 6.64 -16.06 -2.02
C PHE A 19 5.82 -16.91 -3.01
N ARG A 20 6.09 -16.77 -4.32
CA ARG A 20 5.29 -17.37 -5.41
C ARG A 20 5.16 -18.91 -5.36
N ASN A 21 6.09 -19.58 -4.68
CA ASN A 21 6.17 -21.05 -4.58
C ASN A 21 5.80 -21.58 -3.18
N TYR A 22 5.28 -20.75 -2.29
CA TYR A 22 4.91 -21.14 -0.93
C TYR A 22 3.41 -21.44 -0.81
N ARG A 23 3.02 -22.09 0.29
CA ARG A 23 1.61 -22.39 0.62
C ARG A 23 0.79 -21.09 0.73
N LYS A 24 -0.46 -21.12 0.25
CA LYS A 24 -1.31 -19.92 0.10
C LYS A 24 -1.68 -19.24 1.43
N MET A 25 -1.93 -20.02 2.48
CA MET A 25 -2.44 -19.49 3.75
C MET A 25 -1.42 -18.61 4.50
N PRO A 26 -0.15 -19.02 4.70
CA PRO A 26 0.86 -18.14 5.30
C PRO A 26 1.03 -16.81 4.55
N ILE A 27 1.03 -16.85 3.21
CA ILE A 27 1.14 -15.67 2.34
C ILE A 27 -0.05 -14.72 2.54
N LYS A 28 -1.28 -15.26 2.66
CA LYS A 28 -2.49 -14.47 2.98
C LYS A 28 -2.37 -13.75 4.32
N ILE A 29 -1.93 -14.47 5.35
CA ILE A 29 -1.77 -13.92 6.70
C ILE A 29 -0.71 -12.83 6.68
N LEU A 30 0.45 -13.10 6.09
CA LEU A 30 1.53 -12.12 5.98
C LEU A 30 1.08 -10.85 5.23
N HIS A 31 0.37 -11.00 4.11
CA HIS A 31 -0.21 -9.88 3.37
C HIS A 31 -1.17 -9.04 4.23
N ALA A 32 -2.08 -9.68 4.96
CA ALA A 32 -3.02 -8.98 5.84
C ALA A 32 -2.32 -8.27 7.01
N VAL A 33 -1.33 -8.92 7.64
CA VAL A 33 -0.55 -8.36 8.75
C VAL A 33 0.26 -7.14 8.29
N LEU A 34 0.96 -7.24 7.16
CA LEU A 34 1.75 -6.10 6.66
C LEU A 34 0.84 -4.91 6.29
N HIS A 35 -0.32 -5.15 5.69
CA HIS A 35 -1.25 -4.07 5.38
C HIS A 35 -1.88 -3.43 6.64
N ILE A 36 -2.23 -4.19 7.68
CA ILE A 36 -2.77 -3.56 8.91
C ILE A 36 -1.69 -2.76 9.65
N LEU A 37 -0.45 -3.24 9.68
CA LEU A 37 0.67 -2.45 10.24
C LEU A 37 0.85 -1.15 9.46
N ALA A 38 0.84 -1.20 8.11
CA ALA A 38 0.91 -0.01 7.28
C ALA A 38 -0.23 0.99 7.60
N PHE A 39 -1.46 0.48 7.75
CA PHE A 39 -2.63 1.29 8.08
C PHE A 39 -2.49 1.96 9.45
N LEU A 40 -2.09 1.22 10.49
CA LEU A 40 -1.91 1.76 11.84
C LEU A 40 -0.85 2.86 11.87
N PHE A 41 0.29 2.67 11.20
CA PHE A 41 1.31 3.72 11.08
C PHE A 41 0.80 4.95 10.30
N ALA A 42 -0.05 4.77 9.29
CA ALA A 42 -0.66 5.87 8.57
C ALA A 42 -1.65 6.65 9.46
N VAL A 43 -2.47 5.97 10.26
CA VAL A 43 -3.37 6.60 11.24
C VAL A 43 -2.59 7.41 12.27
N VAL A 44 -1.51 6.85 12.83
CA VAL A 44 -0.64 7.58 13.76
C VAL A 44 -0.01 8.81 13.11
N ALA A 45 0.44 8.69 11.85
CA ALA A 45 1.00 9.82 11.11
C ALA A 45 -0.02 10.93 10.86
N VAL A 46 -1.26 10.58 10.51
CA VAL A 46 -2.34 11.58 10.34
C VAL A 46 -2.66 12.24 11.68
N LYS A 47 -2.81 11.47 12.76
CA LYS A 47 -3.03 12.02 14.11
C LYS A 47 -1.96 13.05 14.48
N ALA A 48 -0.69 12.72 14.25
CA ALA A 48 0.42 13.63 14.54
C ALA A 48 0.36 14.94 13.74
N VAL A 49 -0.13 14.91 12.49
CA VAL A 49 -0.30 16.13 11.67
C VAL A 49 -1.44 17.00 12.21
N PHE A 50 -2.57 16.40 12.60
CA PHE A 50 -3.67 17.14 13.21
C PHE A 50 -3.22 17.82 14.52
N GLU A 51 -2.55 17.08 15.42
CA GLU A 51 -2.00 17.63 16.66
C GLU A 51 -1.00 18.77 16.40
N PHE A 52 -0.14 18.62 15.37
CA PHE A 52 0.79 19.66 14.96
C PHE A 52 0.06 20.92 14.49
N HIS A 53 -0.93 20.78 13.60
CA HIS A 53 -1.72 21.90 13.10
C HIS A 53 -2.49 22.61 14.21
N ASP A 54 -3.14 21.85 15.10
CA ASP A 54 -3.91 22.41 16.23
C ASP A 54 -3.00 23.20 17.17
N SER A 55 -1.81 22.67 17.49
CA SER A 55 -0.82 23.35 18.34
C SER A 55 -0.26 24.65 17.73
N ARG A 56 -0.30 24.77 16.40
CA ARG A 56 0.22 25.91 15.64
C ARG A 56 -0.88 26.82 15.08
N ARG A 57 -2.15 26.51 15.36
CA ARG A 57 -3.33 27.19 14.78
C ARG A 57 -3.31 27.24 13.25
N ILE A 58 -2.81 26.17 12.62
CA ILE A 58 -2.86 25.98 11.18
C ILE A 58 -4.21 25.31 10.86
N PRO A 59 -4.99 25.78 9.88
CA PRO A 59 -6.23 25.12 9.52
C PRO A 59 -5.95 23.68 9.05
N ASN A 60 -6.80 22.74 9.45
CA ASN A 60 -6.74 21.35 8.97
C ASN A 60 -7.47 21.20 7.64
N LEU A 61 -7.10 20.17 6.87
CA LEU A 61 -7.81 19.72 5.68
C LEU A 61 -8.11 20.81 4.62
N TYR A 62 -7.20 21.77 4.39
CA TYR A 62 -7.41 22.80 3.35
C TYR A 62 -6.64 22.51 2.06
N SER A 63 -5.63 21.64 2.08
CA SER A 63 -4.81 21.34 0.91
C SER A 63 -5.35 20.14 0.13
N LEU A 64 -5.14 20.12 -1.19
CA LEU A 64 -5.51 18.97 -2.02
C LEU A 64 -4.86 17.68 -1.49
N HIS A 65 -3.57 17.74 -1.11
CA HIS A 65 -2.83 16.64 -0.48
C HIS A 65 -3.60 16.03 0.69
N SER A 66 -4.13 16.87 1.59
CA SER A 66 -4.86 16.41 2.76
C SER A 66 -6.20 15.74 2.42
N TRP A 67 -6.92 16.22 1.40
CA TRP A 67 -8.17 15.62 0.94
C TRP A 67 -7.94 14.25 0.33
N ILE A 68 -7.02 14.16 -0.64
CA ILE A 68 -6.71 12.89 -1.30
C ILE A 68 -6.06 11.90 -0.34
N GLY A 69 -5.26 12.37 0.62
CA GLY A 69 -4.64 11.54 1.64
C GLY A 69 -5.65 10.92 2.60
N LEU A 70 -6.63 11.70 3.08
CA LEU A 70 -7.68 11.19 3.95
C LEU A 70 -8.58 10.18 3.22
N VAL A 71 -8.99 10.49 1.98
CA VAL A 71 -9.77 9.56 1.14
C VAL A 71 -8.99 8.27 0.92
N ALA A 72 -7.71 8.34 0.56
CA ALA A 72 -6.86 7.16 0.37
C ALA A 72 -6.75 6.31 1.65
N LEU A 73 -6.63 6.94 2.83
CA LEU A 73 -6.57 6.24 4.11
C LEU A 73 -7.88 5.49 4.41
N VAL A 74 -9.03 6.15 4.23
CA VAL A 74 -10.35 5.52 4.44
C VAL A 74 -10.55 4.35 3.48
N LEU A 75 -10.28 4.55 2.19
CA LEU A 75 -10.43 3.52 1.18
C LEU A 75 -9.47 2.33 1.41
N PHE A 76 -8.25 2.59 1.91
CA PHE A 76 -7.33 1.54 2.32
C PHE A 76 -7.90 0.70 3.47
N GLY A 77 -8.50 1.34 4.48
CA GLY A 77 -9.15 0.65 5.60
C GLY A 77 -10.31 -0.23 5.12
N VAL A 78 -11.19 0.30 4.26
CA VAL A 78 -12.29 -0.46 3.65
C VAL A 78 -11.76 -1.65 2.86
N GLN A 79 -10.76 -1.42 2.01
CA GLN A 79 -10.11 -2.47 1.22
C GLN A 79 -9.53 -3.58 2.10
N TRP A 80 -8.91 -3.23 3.23
CA TRP A 80 -8.36 -4.19 4.18
C TRP A 80 -9.46 -5.03 4.85
N VAL A 81 -10.53 -4.39 5.34
CA VAL A 81 -11.67 -5.09 5.97
C VAL A 81 -12.37 -6.02 4.98
N CYS A 82 -12.70 -5.53 3.78
CA CYS A 82 -13.33 -6.35 2.74
C CYS A 82 -12.44 -7.52 2.29
N GLY A 83 -11.13 -7.29 2.19
CA GLY A 83 -10.14 -8.33 1.89
C GLY A 83 -10.05 -9.38 3.00
N LEU A 84 -10.05 -8.95 4.27
CA LEU A 84 -10.04 -9.84 5.43
C LEU A 84 -11.27 -10.75 5.44
N ILE A 85 -12.47 -10.15 5.35
CA ILE A 85 -13.74 -10.88 5.36
C ILE A 85 -13.77 -11.86 4.19
N THR A 86 -13.45 -11.42 2.98
CA THR A 86 -13.63 -12.27 1.79
C THR A 86 -12.60 -13.40 1.71
N PHE A 87 -11.32 -13.12 2.00
CA PHE A 87 -10.23 -14.04 1.69
C PHE A 87 -9.65 -14.80 2.90
N LEU A 88 -9.88 -14.36 4.14
CA LEU A 88 -9.36 -15.00 5.35
C LEU A 88 -10.44 -15.71 6.18
N VAL A 89 -11.69 -15.26 6.15
CA VAL A 89 -12.80 -15.96 6.84
C VAL A 89 -13.14 -17.26 6.12
N PRO A 90 -12.94 -18.44 6.73
CA PRO A 90 -13.06 -19.73 6.03
C PRO A 90 -14.49 -20.01 5.53
N GLN A 91 -15.51 -19.49 6.22
CA GLN A 91 -16.93 -19.71 5.94
C GLN A 91 -17.42 -19.08 4.64
N ILE A 92 -16.67 -18.13 4.05
CA ILE A 92 -17.08 -17.50 2.78
C ILE A 92 -16.91 -18.49 1.61
N PRO A 93 -17.97 -18.75 0.82
CA PRO A 93 -17.89 -19.64 -0.34
C PRO A 93 -16.90 -19.18 -1.41
N GLN A 94 -16.50 -20.08 -2.32
CA GLN A 94 -15.53 -19.74 -3.38
C GLN A 94 -16.08 -18.76 -4.42
N ARG A 95 -17.40 -18.76 -4.69
CA ARG A 95 -18.01 -17.89 -5.70
C ARG A 95 -17.84 -16.40 -5.38
N PRO A 96 -18.23 -15.88 -4.19
CA PRO A 96 -17.94 -14.49 -3.81
C PRO A 96 -16.46 -14.13 -3.87
N ARG A 97 -15.57 -15.05 -3.45
CA ARG A 97 -14.12 -14.85 -3.50
C ARG A 97 -13.62 -14.65 -4.94
N ALA A 98 -14.08 -15.48 -5.87
CA ALA A 98 -13.70 -15.39 -7.27
C ALA A 98 -14.22 -14.10 -7.92
N THR A 99 -15.45 -13.68 -7.60
CA THR A 99 -16.04 -12.43 -8.11
C THR A 99 -15.35 -11.19 -7.56
N TYR A 100 -14.99 -11.17 -6.28
CA TYR A 100 -14.38 -10.00 -5.65
C TYR A 100 -12.87 -9.87 -5.90
N LEU A 101 -12.16 -10.98 -6.16
CA LEU A 101 -10.71 -10.97 -6.42
C LEU A 101 -10.25 -9.94 -7.47
N PRO A 102 -10.83 -9.83 -8.68
CA PRO A 102 -10.40 -8.83 -9.65
C PRO A 102 -10.59 -7.40 -9.13
N VAL A 103 -11.69 -7.12 -8.42
CA VAL A 103 -11.95 -5.81 -7.80
C VAL A 103 -10.88 -5.52 -6.75
N HIS A 104 -10.62 -6.47 -5.85
CA HIS A 104 -9.62 -6.33 -4.81
C HIS A 104 -8.22 -6.05 -5.39
N VAL A 105 -7.80 -6.80 -6.41
CA VAL A 105 -6.47 -6.62 -7.02
C VAL A 105 -6.36 -5.27 -7.74
N SER A 106 -7.33 -4.93 -8.60
CA SER A 106 -7.30 -3.69 -9.38
C SER A 106 -7.40 -2.46 -8.47
N PHE A 107 -8.34 -2.47 -7.53
CA PHE A 107 -8.53 -1.36 -6.59
C PHE A 107 -7.33 -1.20 -5.64
N GLY A 108 -6.78 -2.31 -5.12
CA GLY A 108 -5.58 -2.28 -4.29
C GLY A 108 -4.36 -1.73 -5.04
N THR A 109 -4.20 -2.08 -6.31
CA THR A 109 -3.14 -1.54 -7.18
C THR A 109 -3.37 -0.05 -7.48
N GLY A 110 -4.61 0.37 -7.70
CA GLY A 110 -4.97 1.78 -7.86
C GLY A 110 -4.68 2.61 -6.61
N LEU A 111 -5.05 2.11 -5.42
CA LEU A 111 -4.74 2.75 -4.14
C LEU A 111 -3.24 2.87 -3.90
N PHE A 112 -2.46 1.90 -4.35
CA PHE A 112 -1.01 1.95 -4.29
C PHE A 112 -0.44 3.13 -5.11
N VAL A 113 -0.89 3.30 -6.35
CA VAL A 113 -0.50 4.44 -7.20
C VAL A 113 -0.98 5.77 -6.59
N LEU A 114 -2.21 5.81 -6.07
CA LEU A 114 -2.74 6.99 -5.38
C LEU A 114 -1.84 7.38 -4.20
N MET A 115 -1.41 6.42 -3.37
CA MET A 115 -0.57 6.69 -2.20
C MET A 115 0.83 7.22 -2.56
N ILE A 116 1.37 6.83 -3.72
CA ILE A 116 2.58 7.45 -4.28
C ILE A 116 2.32 8.94 -4.58
N GLY A 117 1.20 9.25 -5.25
CA GLY A 117 0.79 10.64 -5.53
C GLY A 117 0.56 11.46 -4.26
N VAL A 118 -0.04 10.88 -3.23
CA VAL A 118 -0.19 11.51 -1.91
C VAL A 118 1.19 11.81 -1.29
N CYS A 119 2.14 10.88 -1.36
CA CYS A 119 3.48 11.12 -0.82
C CYS A 119 4.24 12.22 -1.58
N ILE A 120 4.18 12.22 -2.91
CA ILE A 120 4.82 13.24 -3.75
C ILE A 120 4.22 14.61 -3.46
N SER A 121 2.89 14.73 -3.45
CA SER A 121 2.22 16.00 -3.14
C SER A 121 2.57 16.52 -1.75
N GLY A 122 2.66 15.66 -0.73
CA GLY A 122 3.03 16.05 0.63
C GLY A 122 4.50 16.49 0.76
N ILE A 123 5.42 15.81 0.08
CA ILE A 123 6.84 16.23 0.01
C ILE A 123 6.94 17.59 -0.67
N THR A 124 6.28 17.77 -1.81
CA THR A 124 6.27 19.03 -2.55
C THR A 124 5.66 20.16 -1.73
N GLU A 125 4.52 19.94 -1.08
CA GLU A 125 3.88 20.91 -0.18
C GLU A 125 4.83 21.32 0.94
N LYS A 126 5.51 20.35 1.58
CA LYS A 126 6.45 20.64 2.66
C LYS A 126 7.68 21.43 2.19
N ASN A 127 8.19 21.12 1.00
CA ASN A 127 9.29 21.88 0.39
C ASN A 127 8.83 23.29 0.00
N LEU A 128 7.64 23.46 -0.59
CA LEU A 128 7.11 24.78 -0.97
C LEU A 128 6.86 25.71 0.24
N PHE A 129 6.55 25.16 1.41
CA PHE A 129 6.46 25.94 2.65
C PHE A 129 7.81 26.39 3.20
N SER A 130 8.92 25.89 2.64
CA SER A 130 10.26 26.36 2.97
C SER A 130 10.65 27.56 2.10
N GLN A 131 11.01 28.68 2.73
CA GLN A 131 11.56 29.85 2.03
C GLN A 131 12.89 29.53 1.31
N ALA A 132 13.56 28.44 1.71
CA ALA A 132 14.83 28.02 1.13
C ALA A 132 14.68 27.13 -0.12
N TYR A 133 13.46 26.78 -0.53
CA TYR A 133 13.28 25.81 -1.61
C TYR A 133 13.90 26.22 -2.96
N PRO A 134 13.79 27.49 -3.41
CA PRO A 134 14.48 27.92 -4.64
C PRO A 134 16.01 27.79 -4.57
N SER A 135 16.58 27.91 -3.37
CA SER A 135 18.02 27.74 -3.16
C SER A 135 18.47 26.28 -3.00
N LEU A 136 17.52 25.33 -3.01
CA LEU A 136 17.77 23.89 -2.90
C LEU A 136 18.78 23.55 -1.79
N GLN A 137 18.52 24.03 -0.57
CA GLN A 137 19.31 23.60 0.58
C GLN A 137 19.17 22.08 0.81
N THR A 138 20.08 21.53 1.62
CA THR A 138 20.21 20.07 1.80
C THR A 138 18.89 19.39 2.15
N ARG A 139 18.04 20.02 2.98
CA ARG A 139 16.75 19.45 3.40
C ARG A 139 15.81 19.27 2.21
N GLU A 140 15.70 20.26 1.35
CA GLU A 140 14.79 20.27 0.21
C GLU A 140 15.29 19.34 -0.90
N VAL A 141 16.62 19.28 -1.11
CA VAL A 141 17.26 18.29 -1.99
C VAL A 141 16.95 16.88 -1.51
N LEU A 142 17.09 16.60 -0.21
CA LEU A 142 16.73 15.29 0.36
C LEU A 142 15.25 14.96 0.14
N GLY A 143 14.35 15.95 0.28
CA GLY A 143 12.93 15.80 -0.05
C GLY A 143 12.71 15.38 -1.51
N ASN A 144 13.33 16.08 -2.45
CA ASN A 144 13.23 15.78 -3.88
C ASN A 144 13.80 14.41 -4.23
N VAL A 145 14.98 14.06 -3.70
CA VAL A 145 15.60 12.74 -3.89
C VAL A 145 14.69 11.64 -3.35
N LEU A 146 14.13 11.81 -2.15
CA LEU A 146 13.17 10.86 -1.59
C LEU A 146 11.93 10.70 -2.49
N GLY A 147 11.40 11.80 -3.03
CA GLY A 147 10.30 11.77 -3.99
C GLY A 147 10.62 10.94 -5.23
N VAL A 148 11.79 11.16 -5.83
CA VAL A 148 12.28 10.38 -6.99
C VAL A 148 12.44 8.90 -6.62
N CYS A 149 13.04 8.59 -5.47
CA CYS A 149 13.18 7.20 -5.00
C CYS A 149 11.83 6.50 -4.84
N ILE A 150 10.81 7.19 -4.28
CA ILE A 150 9.45 6.64 -4.14
C ILE A 150 8.84 6.33 -5.51
N VAL A 151 9.00 7.23 -6.50
CA VAL A 151 8.49 7.01 -7.86
C VAL A 151 9.18 5.83 -8.53
N CYS A 152 10.52 5.80 -8.54
CA CYS A 152 11.29 4.73 -9.18
C CYS A 152 10.99 3.37 -8.53
N PHE A 153 10.99 3.31 -7.21
CA PHE A 153 10.64 2.08 -6.50
C PHE A 153 9.20 1.67 -6.77
N GLY A 154 8.27 2.62 -6.72
CA GLY A 154 6.86 2.39 -7.03
C GLY A 154 6.62 1.84 -8.43
N ALA A 155 7.35 2.32 -9.43
CA ALA A 155 7.28 1.84 -10.81
C ALA A 155 7.74 0.37 -10.93
N VAL A 156 8.84 0.00 -10.25
CA VAL A 156 9.32 -1.39 -10.20
C VAL A 156 8.28 -2.31 -9.55
N ILE A 157 7.70 -1.89 -8.42
CA ILE A 157 6.64 -2.66 -7.74
C ILE A 157 5.40 -2.82 -8.63
N TYR A 158 4.96 -1.74 -9.27
CA TYR A 158 3.82 -1.76 -10.19
C TYR A 158 4.06 -2.74 -11.35
N TYR A 159 5.27 -2.71 -11.95
CA TYR A 159 5.69 -3.66 -12.97
C TYR A 159 5.56 -5.11 -12.47
N LEU A 160 6.17 -5.44 -11.34
CA LEU A 160 6.15 -6.80 -10.78
C LEU A 160 4.75 -7.30 -10.41
N VAL A 161 3.87 -6.42 -9.92
CA VAL A 161 2.48 -6.76 -9.56
C VAL A 161 1.64 -7.04 -10.80
N THR A 162 1.82 -6.26 -11.87
CA THR A 162 1.00 -6.35 -13.09
C THR A 162 1.45 -7.44 -14.05
N HIS A 163 2.73 -7.82 -14.02
CA HIS A 163 3.28 -8.82 -14.94
C HIS A 163 2.84 -10.26 -14.61
N PRO A 164 2.17 -10.97 -15.53
CA PRO A 164 1.64 -12.32 -15.28
C PRO A 164 2.70 -13.35 -14.91
N GLN A 165 3.92 -13.20 -15.46
CA GLN A 165 5.03 -14.14 -15.26
C GLN A 165 5.45 -14.28 -13.78
N TYR A 166 5.18 -13.27 -12.95
CA TYR A 166 5.51 -13.27 -11.52
C TYR A 166 4.35 -13.73 -10.64
N ARG A 167 3.18 -14.07 -11.20
CA ARG A 167 2.05 -14.54 -10.40
C ARG A 167 2.40 -15.81 -9.62
N ARG A 168 1.82 -15.92 -8.41
CA ARG A 168 1.94 -17.11 -7.57
C ARG A 168 1.52 -18.35 -8.36
N VAL A 169 2.31 -19.40 -8.29
CA VAL A 169 2.00 -20.70 -8.90
C VAL A 169 1.27 -21.56 -7.87
N GLU A 170 0.30 -22.34 -8.31
CA GLU A 170 -0.37 -23.29 -7.42
C GLU A 170 0.58 -24.43 -7.06
N VAL A 171 0.92 -24.51 -5.77
CA VAL A 171 1.71 -25.62 -5.23
C VAL A 171 0.77 -26.80 -5.01
N ILE A 172 0.84 -27.79 -5.89
CA ILE A 172 0.13 -29.06 -5.74
C ILE A 172 0.86 -29.89 -4.67
N SER A 173 0.14 -30.34 -3.64
CA SER A 173 0.73 -31.22 -2.61
C SER A 173 1.13 -32.57 -3.22
N PRO A 174 2.15 -33.26 -2.69
CA PRO A 174 2.54 -34.59 -3.16
C PRO A 174 1.35 -35.57 -3.22
N GLU A 175 0.51 -35.56 -2.19
CA GLU A 175 -0.74 -36.35 -2.14
C GLU A 175 -1.71 -36.02 -3.27
N ARG A 176 -1.90 -34.73 -3.61
CA ARG A 176 -2.76 -34.35 -4.74
C ARG A 176 -2.15 -34.66 -6.10
N ARG A 177 -0.81 -34.65 -6.21
CA ARG A 177 -0.14 -35.12 -7.43
C ARG A 177 -0.38 -36.61 -7.63
N ALA A 178 -0.27 -37.41 -6.57
CA ALA A 178 -0.52 -38.84 -6.62
C ALA A 178 -1.98 -39.15 -7.01
N LEU A 179 -2.96 -38.43 -6.47
CA LEU A 179 -4.37 -38.57 -6.83
C LEU A 179 -4.71 -38.14 -8.26
N ASN A 180 -3.98 -37.18 -8.83
CA ASN A 180 -4.18 -36.72 -10.20
C ASN A 180 -3.48 -37.60 -11.27
N GLN A 181 -2.68 -38.58 -10.83
CA GLN A 181 -1.95 -39.52 -11.70
C GLN A 181 -2.62 -40.90 -11.77
N GLN A 182 -3.71 -41.10 -11.02
CA GLN A 182 -4.58 -42.26 -11.08
C GLN A 182 -5.80 -41.96 -11.94
#